data_AF-A0AAJ1VNW7-F1
#
_entry.id   AF-A0AAJ1VNW7-F1
#
_cell.length_a   1.000
_cell.length_b   1.000
_cell.length_c   1.000
_cell.angle_alpha   90.00
_cell.angle_beta   90.00
_cell.angle_gamma   90.00
#
_symmetry.space_group_name_H-M   'P 1'
#
loop_
_entity.id
_entity.type
_entity.pdbx_description
1 polymer ?
#
loop_
_entity_poly.entity_id
_entity_poly.type
_entity_poly.pdbx_seq_one_letter_code
_entity_poly.pdbx_strand_id
1 'polypeptide(L)' 'MKEGYIIKDREKMHFITCIVVDLIDIFTRKVYKDIIVSSLDYCIREKRMMLYGYVINRCY' A
#
# COMPACT_ATOMS: atom_id res chain seq x y z
N MET A 1 13.44 -19.14 -0.78
CA MET A 1 13.23 -18.52 -2.11
C MET A 1 12.98 -17.03 -1.87
N LYS A 2 13.57 -16.11 -2.65
CA LYS A 2 13.23 -14.68 -2.52
C LYS A 2 11.98 -14.43 -3.37
N GLU A 3 10.83 -14.42 -2.72
CA GLU A 3 9.55 -14.10 -3.36
C GLU A 3 9.40 -12.59 -3.44
N GLY A 4 9.16 -12.06 -4.64
CA GLY A 4 8.90 -10.63 -4.89
C GLY A 4 10.08 -9.83 -5.45
N TYR A 5 9.75 -8.63 -5.96
CA TYR A 5 10.74 -7.67 -6.47
C TYR A 5 11.61 -7.13 -5.33
N ILE A 6 12.92 -7.15 -5.52
CA ILE A 6 13.88 -6.59 -4.57
C ILE A 6 14.21 -5.17 -5.00
N ILE A 7 14.02 -4.21 -4.10
CA ILE A 7 14.42 -2.82 -4.30
C ILE A 7 15.94 -2.76 -4.46
N LYS A 8 16.40 -2.46 -5.69
CA LYS A 8 17.83 -2.33 -6.02
C LYS A 8 18.38 -0.94 -5.75
N ASP A 9 17.54 0.08 -5.90
CA ASP A 9 17.89 1.50 -5.77
C ASP A 9 16.82 2.16 -4.91
N ARG A 10 17.19 2.67 -3.73
CA ARG A 10 16.25 3.22 -2.74
C ARG A 10 15.92 4.70 -2.99
N GLU A 11 16.64 5.36 -3.88
CA GLU A 11 16.43 6.79 -4.18
C GLU A 11 15.41 7.01 -5.29
N LYS A 12 15.09 5.95 -6.05
CA LYS A 12 14.10 6.01 -7.12
C LYS A 12 12.69 5.68 -6.63
N MET A 13 11.71 6.21 -7.37
CA MET A 13 10.30 5.87 -7.17
C MET A 13 10.06 4.38 -7.47
N HIS A 14 9.23 3.75 -6.63
CA HIS A 14 8.79 2.37 -6.81
C HIS A 14 7.28 2.28 -6.94
N PHE A 15 6.83 1.36 -7.78
CA PHE A 15 5.43 0.96 -7.87
C PHE A 15 5.22 -0.31 -7.07
N ILE A 16 4.21 -0.33 -6.20
CA ILE A 16 3.91 -1.45 -5.30
C ILE A 16 2.46 -1.85 -5.51
N THR A 17 2.23 -3.15 -5.68
CA THR A 17 0.90 -3.76 -5.71
C THR A 17 0.78 -4.74 -4.55
N CYS A 18 -0.30 -4.63 -3.78
CA CYS A 18 -0.62 -5.54 -2.70
C CYS A 18 -2.00 -6.14 -2.93
N ILE A 19 -2.16 -7.43 -2.60
CA ILE A 19 -3.44 -8.13 -2.64
C ILE A 19 -3.84 -8.55 -1.22
N VAL A 20 -5.13 -8.68 -0.98
CA VAL A 20 -5.61 -9.22 0.30
C VAL A 20 -5.29 -10.71 0.37
N VAL A 21 -4.80 -11.16 1.53
CA VAL A 21 -4.52 -12.57 1.78
C VAL A 21 -5.83 -13.37 1.64
N ASP A 22 -5.75 -14.55 1.04
CA ASP A 22 -6.89 -15.42 0.75
C ASP A 22 -7.98 -14.79 -0.13
N LEU A 23 -7.68 -13.66 -0.81
CA LEU A 23 -8.60 -12.97 -1.72
C LEU A 23 -9.93 -12.52 -1.06
N ILE A 24 -9.92 -12.33 0.26
CA ILE A 24 -11.11 -11.90 1.00
C ILE A 24 -11.40 -10.42 0.71
N ASP A 25 -12.64 -10.07 0.32
CA ASP A 25 -13.03 -8.67 0.10
C ASP A 25 -13.34 -7.94 1.43
N ILE A 26 -12.28 -7.49 2.08
CA ILE A 26 -12.37 -6.62 3.27
C ILE A 26 -12.74 -5.17 2.90
N PHE A 27 -12.54 -4.76 1.66
CA PHE A 27 -12.72 -3.36 1.24
C PHE A 27 -14.19 -3.00 0.94
N THR A 28 -15.12 -3.91 1.22
CA THR A 28 -16.54 -3.61 1.40
C THR A 28 -16.78 -2.57 2.50
N ARG A 29 -16.05 -2.64 3.63
CA ARG A 29 -16.19 -1.71 4.75
C ARG A 29 -15.22 -0.55 4.63
N LYS A 30 -15.73 0.67 4.76
CA LYS A 30 -14.93 1.92 4.68
C LYS A 30 -13.80 1.96 5.72
N VAL A 31 -14.05 1.43 6.92
CA VAL A 31 -13.12 1.43 8.05
C VAL A 31 -11.74 0.87 7.65
N TYR A 32 -11.68 -0.20 6.87
CA TYR A 32 -10.39 -0.77 6.45
C TYR A 32 -9.62 0.14 5.48
N LYS A 33 -10.32 0.86 4.60
CA LYS A 33 -9.69 1.87 3.73
C LYS A 33 -9.19 3.04 4.56
N ASP A 34 -9.97 3.51 5.53
CA ASP A 34 -9.59 4.62 6.41
C ASP A 34 -8.33 4.29 7.24
N ILE A 35 -8.17 3.03 7.68
CA ILE A 35 -6.95 2.55 8.36
C ILE A 35 -5.72 2.64 7.45
N ILE A 36 -5.85 2.22 6.18
CA ILE A 36 -4.74 2.32 5.21
C ILE A 36 -4.39 3.79 4.95
N VAL A 37 -5.38 4.64 4.72
CA VAL A 37 -5.17 6.07 4.44
C VAL A 37 -4.49 6.77 5.61
N SER A 38 -4.94 6.51 6.84
CA SER A 38 -4.30 7.07 8.05
C SER A 38 -2.87 6.57 8.25
N SER A 39 -2.60 5.30 7.91
CA SER A 39 -1.24 4.74 7.94
C SER A 39 -0.32 5.39 6.89
N LEU A 40 -0.85 5.68 5.70
CA LEU A 40 -0.13 6.40 4.65
C LEU A 40 0.17 7.84 5.09
N ASP A 41 -0.80 8.56 5.65
CA ASP A 41 -0.60 9.92 6.19
C ASP A 41 0.50 9.95 7.25
N TYR A 42 0.46 8.99 8.18
CA TYR A 42 1.51 8.83 9.19
C TYR A 42 2.89 8.60 8.56
N CYS A 43 2.98 7.75 7.52
CA CYS A 43 4.25 7.49 6.85
C CYS A 43 4.78 8.71 6.09
N ILE A 44 3.90 9.52 5.49
CA ILE A 44 4.29 10.77 4.83
C ILE A 44 4.87 11.74 5.87
N ARG A 45 4.16 11.95 6.99
CA ARG A 45 4.55 12.93 8.01
C ARG A 45 5.79 12.51 8.81
N GLU A 46 5.80 11.30 9.36
CA GLU A 46 6.82 10.88 10.32
C GLU A 46 8.01 10.16 9.66
N LYS A 47 7.77 9.42 8.57
CA LYS A 47 8.81 8.64 7.88
C LYS A 47 9.37 9.33 6.65
N ARG A 48 8.91 10.55 6.34
CA ARG A 48 9.29 11.33 5.14
C ARG A 48 9.08 10.51 3.85
N MET A 49 8.04 9.70 3.82
CA MET A 49 7.70 8.90 2.64
C MET A 49 7.09 9.78 1.55
N MET A 50 7.67 9.76 0.35
CA MET A 50 7.10 10.44 -0.81
C MET A 50 6.04 9.55 -1.46
N LEU A 51 4.77 9.98 -1.40
CA LEU A 51 3.65 9.27 -2.04
C LEU A 51 3.14 10.06 -3.23
N TYR A 52 3.38 9.54 -4.44
CA TYR A 52 2.93 10.19 -5.68
C TYR A 52 1.46 9.91 -6.01
N GLY A 53 0.93 8.77 -5.58
CA GLY A 53 -0.46 8.40 -5.80
C GLY A 53 -0.74 6.98 -5.29
N TYR A 54 -1.99 6.71 -4.99
CA TYR A 54 -2.45 5.38 -4.59
C TYR A 54 -3.88 5.16 -5.07
N VAL A 55 -4.25 3.90 -5.23
CA VAL A 55 -5.63 3.47 -5.48
C VAL A 55 -5.92 2.28 -4.57
N ILE A 56 -7.09 2.29 -3.92
CA ILE A 56 -7.56 1.18 -3.09
C ILE A 56 -8.84 0.65 -3.74
N ASN A 57 -8.72 -0.50 -4.39
CA ASN A 57 -9.82 -1.14 -5.10
C ASN A 57 -10.44 -2.27 -4.27
N ARG A 58 -11.71 -2.56 -4.53
CA ARG A 58 -12.34 -3.80 -4.07
C ARG A 58 -11.89 -4.94 -4.99
N CYS A 59 -11.69 -6.13 -4.44
CA CYS A 59 -11.60 -7.34 -5.26
C CYS A 59 -13.00 -7.65 -5.78
N TYR A 60 -13.11 -7.90 -7.08
CA TYR A 60 -14.33 -8.38 -7.74
C TYR A 60 -14.16 -9.84 -8.13
#